data_AF-A0A0D3KSX0-F1
#
_entry.id   AF-A0A0D3KSX0-F1
#
_cell.length_a   1.000
_cell.length_b   1.000
_cell.length_c   1.000
_cell.angle_alpha   90.00
_cell.angle_beta   90.00
_cell.angle_gamma   90.00
#
_symmetry.space_group_name_H-M   'P 1'
#
loop_
_entity.id
_entity.type
_entity.pdbx_description
1 polymer ?
#
loop_
_entity_poly.entity_id
_entity_poly.type
_entity_poly.pdbx_seq_one_letter_code
_entity_poly.pdbx_strand_id
1 'polypeptide(L)'
;MAGNEPQQMSALEAERRHYRPCVPAVLRVRVRAEPAQERTTCVSHEDLIASAFPTLYGSPVVSLVPAAETDTSVAPRPLRVGCVLSGGTPAAGGHNCICGLFDHLEAFHPGSTLLGFRGGLRGVLRTAFTKLEAATVERHRNSAASS
;
A
#
# COMPACT_ATOMS: atom_id res chain seq x y z
N MET A 1 -15.90 15.02 -26.87
CA MET A 1 -16.37 15.36 -25.51
C MET A 1 -17.41 14.34 -25.12
N ALA A 2 -16.99 13.13 -24.71
CA ALA A 2 -17.93 12.09 -24.29
C ALA A 2 -18.25 12.33 -22.81
N GLY A 3 -19.51 12.67 -22.53
CA GLY A 3 -20.03 12.81 -21.18
C GLY A 3 -19.88 11.49 -20.44
N ASN A 4 -19.23 11.55 -19.28
CA ASN A 4 -19.07 10.40 -18.40
C ASN A 4 -20.42 10.19 -17.70
N GLU A 5 -21.27 9.31 -18.25
CA GLU A 5 -22.51 8.93 -17.58
C GLU A 5 -22.22 8.41 -16.17
N PRO A 6 -23.04 8.77 -15.17
CA PRO A 6 -22.91 8.20 -13.84
C PRO A 6 -23.16 6.69 -13.94
N GLN A 7 -22.13 5.88 -13.70
CA GLN A 7 -22.27 4.43 -13.55
C GLN A 7 -23.41 4.16 -12.57
N GLN A 8 -24.49 3.53 -13.05
CA GLN A 8 -25.58 3.06 -12.19
C GLN A 8 -25.02 2.01 -11.24
N MET A 9 -24.73 2.43 -10.01
CA MET A 9 -24.26 1.56 -8.95
C MET A 9 -25.44 0.75 -8.42
N SER A 10 -25.28 -0.58 -8.37
CA SER A 10 -26.27 -1.47 -7.78
C SER A 10 -26.40 -1.26 -6.28
N ALA A 11 -27.54 -1.63 -5.70
CA ALA A 11 -27.76 -1.56 -4.25
C ALA A 11 -26.70 -2.36 -3.46
N LEU A 12 -26.26 -3.50 -4.01
CA LEU A 12 -25.22 -4.32 -3.40
C LEU A 12 -23.85 -3.62 -3.42
N GLU A 13 -23.49 -2.97 -4.51
CA GLU A 13 -22.24 -2.20 -4.59
C GLU A 13 -22.26 -1.00 -3.64
N ALA A 14 -23.40 -0.32 -3.53
CA ALA A 14 -23.59 0.76 -2.57
C ALA A 14 -23.36 0.29 -1.14
N GLU A 15 -23.99 -0.83 -0.75
CA GLU A 15 -23.84 -1.41 0.58
C GLU A 15 -22.39 -1.88 0.82
N ARG A 16 -21.75 -2.47 -0.20
CA ARG A 16 -20.38 -2.97 -0.08
C ARG A 16 -19.36 -1.87 0.18
N ARG A 17 -19.61 -0.63 -0.22
CA ARG A 17 -18.74 0.53 0.11
C ARG A 17 -18.71 0.82 1.61
N HIS A 18 -19.77 0.51 2.35
CA HIS A 18 -19.82 0.71 3.79
C HIS A 18 -19.02 -0.33 4.57
N TYR A 19 -18.68 -1.47 3.96
CA TYR A 19 -17.83 -2.47 4.60
C TYR A 19 -16.50 -1.87 5.07
N ARG A 20 -16.12 -2.15 6.32
CA ARG A 20 -14.83 -1.78 6.90
C ARG A 20 -14.00 -3.05 7.07
N PRO A 21 -12.91 -3.23 6.30
CA PRO A 21 -12.05 -4.40 6.44
C PRO A 21 -11.53 -4.57 7.86
N CYS A 22 -11.50 -5.81 8.34
CA CYS A 22 -10.90 -6.14 9.64
C CYS A 22 -9.39 -5.87 9.60
N VAL A 23 -8.93 -4.98 10.47
CA VAL A 23 -7.50 -4.65 10.61
C VAL A 23 -6.92 -5.35 11.85
N PRO A 24 -5.77 -6.04 11.74
CA PRO A 24 -5.05 -6.63 12.87
C PRO A 24 -4.83 -5.61 13.99
N ALA A 25 -4.97 -6.04 15.24
CA ALA A 25 -4.90 -5.15 16.40
C ALA A 25 -3.59 -4.34 16.47
N VAL A 26 -2.46 -4.97 16.10
CA VAL A 26 -1.15 -4.32 16.10
C VAL A 26 -1.07 -3.10 15.18
N LEU A 27 -1.82 -3.09 14.06
CA LEU A 27 -1.82 -1.98 13.10
C LEU A 27 -2.73 -0.82 13.52
N ARG A 28 -3.45 -0.94 14.63
CA ARG A 28 -4.30 0.13 15.19
C ARG A 28 -3.54 1.09 16.09
N VAL A 29 -2.31 0.74 16.45
CA VAL A 29 -1.41 1.54 17.29
C VAL A 29 -0.13 1.86 16.50
N ARG A 30 0.71 2.75 17.06
CA ARG A 30 2.06 2.94 16.49
C ARG A 30 2.85 1.65 16.67
N VAL A 31 3.57 1.26 15.62
CA VAL A 31 4.35 0.03 15.59
C VAL A 31 5.81 0.32 15.34
N ARG A 32 6.68 -0.53 15.88
CA ARG A 32 8.07 -0.64 15.48
C ARG A 32 8.32 -2.00 14.83
N ALA A 33 9.28 -2.03 13.93
CA ALA A 33 9.79 -3.25 13.33
C ALA A 33 10.80 -3.90 14.28
N GLU A 34 10.58 -5.17 14.62
CA GLU A 34 11.50 -5.99 15.40
C GLU A 34 12.08 -7.09 14.48
N PRO A 35 13.36 -6.97 14.06
CA PRO A 35 14.01 -7.97 13.23
C PRO A 35 14.29 -9.26 14.01
N ALA A 36 14.03 -10.40 13.38
CA ALA A 36 14.47 -11.70 13.88
C ALA A 36 16.00 -11.81 13.88
N GLN A 37 16.54 -12.64 14.78
CA GLN A 37 17.98 -12.91 14.84
C GLN A 37 18.48 -13.70 13.63
N GLU A 38 17.65 -14.63 13.14
CA GLU A 38 17.96 -15.45 11.98
C GLU A 38 17.88 -14.65 10.68
N ARG A 39 18.87 -14.87 9.81
CA ARG A 39 18.93 -14.26 8.48
C ARG A 39 18.23 -15.16 7.47
N THR A 40 17.54 -14.55 6.51
CA THR A 40 16.92 -15.30 5.42
C THR A 40 17.97 -15.85 4.46
N THR A 41 17.63 -16.93 3.79
CA THR A 41 18.43 -17.53 2.70
C THR A 41 17.54 -17.72 1.47
N CYS A 42 18.14 -18.07 0.35
CA CYS A 42 17.45 -18.37 -0.90
C CYS A 42 17.24 -19.87 -1.08
N VAL A 43 16.24 -20.24 -1.88
CA VAL A 43 15.94 -21.65 -2.19
C VAL A 43 17.05 -22.31 -3.04
N SER A 44 17.76 -21.55 -3.87
CA SER A 44 18.84 -22.07 -4.73
C SER A 44 19.76 -20.94 -5.23
N HIS A 45 20.93 -21.29 -5.77
CA HIS A 45 21.89 -20.36 -6.39
C HIS A 45 22.43 -19.28 -5.44
N GLU A 46 22.82 -19.68 -4.22
CA GLU A 46 23.25 -18.79 -3.15
C GLU A 46 24.36 -17.82 -3.56
N ASP A 47 25.48 -18.32 -4.11
CA ASP A 47 26.60 -17.47 -4.51
C ASP A 47 26.20 -16.37 -5.51
N LEU A 48 25.34 -16.72 -6.48
CA LEU A 48 24.87 -15.78 -7.51
C LEU A 48 23.92 -14.74 -6.92
N ILE A 49 22.97 -15.15 -6.08
CA ILE A 49 21.99 -14.24 -5.49
C ILE A 49 22.66 -13.32 -4.47
N ALA A 50 23.55 -13.86 -3.63
CA ALA A 50 24.31 -13.08 -2.66
C ALA A 50 25.19 -12.03 -3.36
N SER A 51 25.85 -12.41 -4.47
CA SER A 51 26.64 -11.46 -5.27
C SER A 51 25.79 -10.41 -5.98
N ALA A 52 24.57 -10.75 -6.43
CA ALA A 52 23.70 -9.82 -7.14
C ALA A 52 23.03 -8.79 -6.20
N PHE A 53 22.76 -9.18 -4.94
CA PHE A 53 22.04 -8.36 -3.97
C PHE A 53 22.81 -8.20 -2.65
N PRO A 54 24.02 -7.61 -2.66
CA PRO A 54 24.93 -7.60 -1.51
C PRO A 54 24.37 -6.87 -0.28
N THR A 55 23.43 -5.95 -0.46
CA THR A 55 22.80 -5.18 0.64
C THR A 55 21.48 -5.77 1.11
N LEU A 56 20.85 -6.67 0.35
CA LEU A 56 19.51 -7.20 0.64
C LEU A 56 19.54 -8.69 1.00
N TYR A 57 20.51 -9.45 0.49
CA TYR A 57 20.65 -10.87 0.82
C TYR A 57 20.88 -11.04 2.32
N GLY A 58 20.19 -12.01 2.95
CA GLY A 58 20.29 -12.21 4.39
C GLY A 58 19.54 -11.18 5.23
N SER A 59 18.61 -10.42 4.65
CA SER A 59 17.71 -9.55 5.43
C SER A 59 16.86 -10.39 6.39
N PRO A 60 16.70 -9.98 7.66
CA PRO A 60 15.91 -10.73 8.63
C PRO A 60 14.41 -10.63 8.34
N VAL A 61 13.65 -11.62 8.79
CA VAL A 61 12.19 -11.49 8.90
C VAL A 61 11.89 -10.45 9.98
N VAL A 62 10.84 -9.65 9.77
CA VAL A 62 10.45 -8.59 10.71
C VAL A 62 9.07 -8.89 11.27
N SER A 63 8.95 -8.75 12.59
CA SER A 63 7.65 -8.70 13.27
C SER A 63 7.30 -7.26 13.64
N LEU A 64 6.02 -6.92 13.55
CA LEU A 64 5.53 -5.63 14.01
C LEU A 64 5.09 -5.76 15.45
N VAL A 65 5.59 -4.89 16.32
CA VAL A 65 5.23 -4.84 17.73
C VAL A 65 4.83 -3.41 18.11
N PRO A 66 3.96 -3.23 19.12
CA PRO A 66 3.60 -1.89 19.58
C PRO A 66 4.83 -1.08 19.97
N ALA A 67 4.94 0.14 19.44
CA ALA A 67 5.98 1.08 19.83
C ALA A 67 5.65 1.70 21.21
N ALA A 68 6.66 1.91 22.04
CA ALA A 68 6.49 2.66 23.29
C ALA A 68 6.18 4.13 22.96
N GLU A 69 5.41 4.82 23.82
CA GLU A 69 5.08 6.23 23.61
C GLU A 69 6.31 7.14 23.54
N THR A 70 7.39 6.74 24.24
CA THR A 70 8.68 7.44 24.29
C THR A 70 9.56 7.15 23.09
N ASP A 71 9.19 6.24 22.19
CA ASP A 71 9.99 5.88 21.03
C ASP A 71 9.88 6.94 19.93
N THR A 72 10.83 7.89 19.93
CA THR A 72 10.89 8.97 18.96
C THR A 72 11.34 8.51 17.57
N SER A 73 11.83 7.27 17.40
CA SER A 73 12.22 6.75 16.08
C SER A 73 11.02 6.56 15.15
N VAL A 74 9.82 6.45 15.73
CA VAL A 74 8.54 6.28 15.04
C VAL A 74 7.73 7.59 15.01
N ALA A 75 8.38 8.74 15.25
CA ALA A 75 7.71 10.03 15.25
C ALA A 75 7.07 10.31 13.86
N PRO A 76 5.78 10.70 13.81
CA PRO A 76 5.11 10.93 12.55
C PRO A 76 5.68 12.16 11.84
N ARG A 77 6.10 11.96 10.60
CA ARG A 77 6.52 13.03 9.68
C ARG A 77 5.77 12.86 8.36
N PRO A 78 5.53 13.95 7.60
CA PRO A 78 4.90 13.84 6.28
C PRO A 78 5.65 12.83 5.40
N LEU A 79 4.93 11.84 4.88
CA LEU A 79 5.46 10.86 3.95
C LEU A 79 4.97 11.15 2.53
N ARG A 80 5.85 10.97 1.55
CA ARG A 80 5.48 10.97 0.13
C ARG A 80 5.65 9.55 -0.39
N VAL A 81 4.54 8.87 -0.64
CA VAL A 81 4.52 7.45 -1.02
C VAL A 81 4.01 7.31 -2.45
N GLY A 82 4.73 6.55 -3.26
CA GLY A 82 4.28 6.14 -4.59
C GLY A 82 3.75 4.71 -4.56
N CYS A 83 2.58 4.47 -5.13
CA CYS A 83 2.02 3.13 -5.29
C CYS A 83 1.85 2.80 -6.78
N VAL A 84 2.19 1.56 -7.13
CA VAL A 84 2.03 0.99 -8.46
C VAL A 84 1.34 -0.36 -8.35
N LEU A 85 0.31 -0.58 -9.16
CA LEU A 85 -0.28 -1.91 -9.33
C LEU A 85 0.45 -2.59 -10.50
N SER A 86 1.18 -3.65 -10.21
CA SER A 86 1.93 -4.44 -11.19
C SER A 86 1.23 -5.76 -11.47
N GLY A 87 0.99 -6.08 -12.75
CA GLY A 87 0.37 -7.34 -13.17
C GLY A 87 -0.42 -7.19 -14.46
N GLY A 88 -0.64 -8.30 -15.17
CA GLY A 88 -1.46 -8.33 -16.40
C GLY A 88 -2.96 -8.45 -16.12
N THR A 89 -3.34 -9.28 -15.14
CA THR A 89 -4.74 -9.49 -14.76
C THR A 89 -5.05 -8.72 -13.47
N PRO A 90 -6.11 -7.88 -13.45
CA PRO A 90 -6.54 -7.22 -12.23
C PRO A 90 -6.92 -8.25 -11.17
N ALA A 91 -6.23 -8.22 -10.03
CA ALA A 91 -6.59 -9.02 -8.87
C ALA A 91 -7.66 -8.29 -8.04
N ALA A 92 -8.65 -9.04 -7.56
CA ALA A 92 -9.61 -8.52 -6.60
C ALA A 92 -8.87 -8.03 -5.33
N GLY A 93 -9.21 -6.83 -4.86
CA GLY A 93 -8.64 -6.25 -3.63
C GLY A 93 -7.51 -5.24 -3.84
N GLY A 94 -7.00 -5.05 -5.06
CA GLY A 94 -5.95 -4.05 -5.34
C GLY A 94 -6.34 -2.63 -4.89
N HIS A 95 -7.61 -2.22 -5.10
CA HIS A 95 -8.11 -0.95 -4.60
C HIS A 95 -8.13 -0.86 -3.07
N ASN A 96 -8.42 -1.96 -2.37
CA ASN A 96 -8.41 -1.96 -0.90
C ASN A 96 -6.99 -1.82 -0.32
N CYS A 97 -5.96 -2.32 -1.01
CA CYS A 97 -4.58 -2.04 -0.64
C CYS A 97 -4.27 -0.54 -0.72
N ILE A 98 -4.72 0.13 -1.78
CA ILE A 98 -4.55 1.58 -1.96
C ILE A 98 -5.36 2.36 -0.91
N CYS A 99 -6.59 1.94 -0.62
CA CYS A 99 -7.41 2.55 0.43
C CYS A 99 -6.73 2.44 1.80
N GLY A 100 -6.21 1.25 2.15
CA GLY A 100 -5.51 1.06 3.42
C GLY A 100 -4.23 1.90 3.53
N LEU A 101 -3.46 2.04 2.44
CA LEU A 101 -2.32 2.95 2.39
C LEU A 101 -2.74 4.41 2.60
N PHE A 102 -3.80 4.84 1.93
CA PHE A 102 -4.32 6.20 2.05
C PHE A 102 -4.80 6.49 3.48
N ASP A 103 -5.66 5.63 4.03
CA ASP A 103 -6.20 5.73 5.39
C ASP A 103 -5.06 5.76 6.42
N HIS A 104 -4.03 4.92 6.25
CA HIS A 104 -2.88 4.89 7.15
C HIS A 104 -2.03 6.17 7.05
N LEU A 105 -1.79 6.69 5.84
CA LEU A 105 -0.99 7.90 5.65
C LEU A 105 -1.66 9.14 6.24
N GLU A 106 -2.98 9.28 6.06
CA GLU A 106 -3.75 10.37 6.69
C GLU A 106 -3.72 10.27 8.21
N ALA A 107 -3.92 9.07 8.78
CA ALA A 107 -3.86 8.84 10.21
C ALA A 107 -2.45 9.00 10.80
N PHE A 108 -1.41 8.65 10.04
CA PHE A 108 -0.02 8.77 10.46
C PHE A 108 0.41 10.23 10.51
N HIS A 109 0.18 10.98 9.42
CA HIS A 109 0.47 12.41 9.39
C HIS A 109 -0.33 13.10 8.27
N PRO A 110 -1.16 14.14 8.55
CA PRO A 110 -2.07 14.74 7.56
C PRO A 110 -1.35 15.43 6.39
N GLY A 111 -0.08 15.82 6.56
CA GLY A 111 0.77 16.33 5.48
C GLY A 111 1.29 15.27 4.49
N SER A 112 0.95 13.98 4.68
CA SER A 112 1.40 12.90 3.80
C SER A 112 0.67 12.93 2.45
N THR A 113 1.31 12.39 1.41
CA THR A 113 0.74 12.32 0.05
C THR A 113 0.93 10.93 -0.55
N LEU A 114 -0.13 10.40 -1.15
CA LEU A 114 -0.09 9.17 -1.92
C LEU A 114 -0.16 9.47 -3.43
N LEU A 115 0.77 8.90 -4.20
CA LEU A 115 0.88 9.08 -5.64
C LEU A 115 0.59 7.74 -6.35
N GLY A 116 -0.45 7.70 -7.17
CA GLY A 116 -0.81 6.53 -7.97
C GLY A 116 -0.19 6.58 -9.37
N PHE A 117 0.71 5.65 -9.69
CA PHE A 117 1.32 5.55 -11.02
C PHE A 117 0.38 4.85 -12.02
N ARG A 118 0.22 5.45 -13.20
CA ARG A 118 -0.71 4.97 -14.24
C ARG A 118 -0.02 3.98 -15.19
N GLY A 119 -0.68 2.85 -15.48
CA GLY A 119 -0.17 1.88 -16.46
C GLY A 119 1.02 1.05 -15.94
N GLY A 120 1.06 0.78 -14.64
CA GLY A 120 2.09 -0.07 -14.02
C GLY A 120 3.49 0.58 -14.05
N LEU A 121 4.53 -0.24 -14.22
CA LEU A 121 5.92 0.21 -14.27
C LEU A 121 6.20 1.22 -15.38
N ARG A 122 5.46 1.18 -16.50
CA ARG A 122 5.57 2.19 -17.57
C ARG A 122 5.25 3.60 -17.06
N GLY A 123 4.32 3.71 -16.11
CA GLY A 123 3.99 4.97 -15.45
C GLY A 123 5.14 5.52 -14.63
N VAL A 124 5.87 4.65 -13.93
CA VAL A 124 7.05 5.02 -13.15
C VAL A 124 8.13 5.60 -14.06
N LEU A 125 8.43 4.90 -15.16
CA LEU A 125 9.44 5.33 -16.14
C LEU A 125 9.08 6.65 -16.84
N ARG A 126 7.79 6.92 -17.03
CA ARG A 126 7.30 8.14 -17.71
C ARG A 126 6.90 9.24 -16.74
N THR A 127 7.12 9.07 -15.44
CA THR A 127 6.64 9.99 -14.39
C THR A 127 5.14 10.29 -14.51
N ALA A 128 4.36 9.32 -14.99
CA ALA A 128 2.93 9.44 -15.18
C ALA A 128 2.21 8.95 -13.92
N PHE A 129 1.96 9.87 -13.01
CA PHE A 129 1.23 9.63 -11.77
C PHE A 129 0.20 10.71 -11.51
N THR A 130 -0.75 10.42 -10.64
CA THR A 130 -1.67 11.41 -10.06
C THR A 130 -1.57 11.37 -8.55
N LYS A 131 -1.76 12.51 -7.89
CA LYS A 131 -2.04 12.52 -6.45
C LYS A 131 -3.41 11.86 -6.24
N LEU A 132 -3.48 10.94 -5.29
CA LEU A 132 -4.74 10.37 -4.86
C LEU A 132 -5.37 11.27 -3.81
N GLU A 133 -6.66 11.56 -3.99
CA GLU A 133 -7.46 12.37 -3.09
C GLU A 133 -8.56 11.51 -2.46
N ALA A 134 -9.07 11.94 -1.30
CA ALA A 134 -10.09 11.20 -0.55
C ALA A 134 -11.32 10.85 -1.42
N ALA A 135 -11.78 11.78 -2.27
CA ALA A 135 -12.90 11.54 -3.17
C ALA A 135 -12.60 10.45 -4.23
N THR A 136 -11.38 10.38 -4.73
CA THR A 136 -10.95 9.32 -5.66
C THR A 136 -10.86 7.98 -4.95
N VAL A 137 -10.28 7.94 -3.74
CA VAL A 137 -10.13 6.71 -2.96
C VAL A 137 -11.49 6.16 -2.57
N GLU A 138 -12.39 6.99 -2.06
CA GLU A 138 -13.73 6.57 -1.61
C GLU A 138 -14.59 6.02 -2.76
N ARG A 139 -14.40 6.52 -3.99
CA ARG A 139 -15.07 5.97 -5.17
C ARG A 139 -14.71 4.50 -5.45
N HIS A 140 -13.49 4.09 -5.11
CA HIS A 140 -12.95 2.76 -5.42
C HIS A 140 -12.88 1.86 -4.18
N ARG A 141 -13.35 2.32 -3.01
CA ARG A 141 -13.35 1.53 -1.78
C ARG A 141 -14.26 0.31 -1.94
N ASN A 142 -13.71 -0.87 -1.65
CA ASN A 142 -14.39 -2.16 -1.77
C ASN A 142 -14.97 -2.46 -3.17
N SER A 143 -14.51 -1.76 -4.21
CA SER A 143 -14.90 -2.07 -5.57
C SER A 143 -14.01 -3.16 -6.17
N ALA A 144 -14.56 -3.95 -7.08
CA ALA A 144 -13.76 -4.76 -7.98
C ALA A 144 -12.89 -3.85 -8.86
N ALA A 145 -11.78 -4.37 -9.37
CA ALA A 145 -10.97 -3.64 -10.33
C ALA A 145 -11.81 -3.39 -11.59
N SER A 146 -12.31 -2.16 -11.75
CA SER A 146 -12.95 -1.72 -12.98
C SER A 146 -11.86 -1.43 -14.01
N SER A 147 -11.99 -2.05 -15.18
CA SER A 147 -11.23 -1.73 -16.39
C SER A 147 -11.30 -0.25 -16.76
#